data_AF-A0A519V191-F1
#
_entry.id   AF-A0A519V191-F1
#
_cell.length_a   1.000
_cell.length_b   1.000
_cell.length_c   1.000
_cell.angle_alpha   90.00
_cell.angle_beta   90.00
_cell.angle_gamma   90.00
#
_symmetry.space_group_name_H-M   'P 1'
#
loop_
_entity.id
_entity.type
_entity.pdbx_description
1 polymer ?
#
loop_
_entity_poly.entity_id
_entity_poly.type
_entity_poly.pdbx_seq_one_letter_code
_entity_poly.pdbx_strand_id
1 'polypeptide(L)' 'FDSTKPDGTPRKLMDVSKLHALGWKHKIELNEGLKLAYQDYLSKI' A
#
# COMPACT_ATOMS: atom_id res chain seq x y z
N PHE A 1 14.93 0.78 15.03
CA PHE A 1 14.38 1.92 15.77
C PHE A 1 15.41 3.03 15.70
N ASP A 2 15.08 4.13 15.03
CA ASP A 2 15.96 5.30 14.89
C ASP A 2 15.33 6.43 15.70
N SER A 3 15.84 6.66 16.92
CA SER A 3 15.31 7.66 17.84
C SER A 3 15.46 9.10 17.36
N THR A 4 16.22 9.34 16.29
CA THR A 4 16.36 10.67 15.68
C THR A 4 15.18 11.02 14.76
N LYS A 5 14.39 10.01 14.35
CA LYS A 5 13.20 10.18 13.52
C LYS A 5 11.99 9.78 14.36
N PRO A 6 11.27 10.76 14.94
CA PRO A 6 10.09 10.43 15.73
C PRO A 6 9.09 9.69 14.84
N ASP A 7 8.57 8.59 15.36
CA ASP A 7 7.52 7.85 14.67
C ASP A 7 6.33 8.79 14.43
N GLY A 8 5.72 8.64 13.24
CA GLY A 8 4.52 9.38 12.89
C GLY A 8 3.31 8.97 13.72
N THR A 9 2.12 9.37 13.28
CA THR A 9 0.89 8.91 13.92
C THR A 9 0.82 7.37 13.93
N PRO A 10 0.49 6.71 15.06
CA PRO A 10 0.57 5.25 15.19
C PRO A 10 -0.29 4.48 14.18
N ARG A 11 -1.35 5.11 13.65
CA ARG A 11 -2.24 4.51 12.66
C ARG A 11 -2.85 5.57 11.75
N LYS A 12 -2.73 5.37 10.44
CA LYS A 12 -3.35 6.21 9.42
C LYS A 12 -3.91 5.33 8.31
N LEU A 13 -5.17 4.95 8.45
CA LEU A 13 -5.89 4.08 7.50
C LEU A 13 -7.20 4.74 7.06
N MET A 14 -7.66 4.41 5.86
CA MET A 14 -8.96 4.80 5.34
C MET A 14 -9.99 3.70 5.61
N ASP A 15 -11.23 4.06 5.92
CA ASP A 15 -12.35 3.13 5.88
C ASP A 15 -12.83 2.93 4.44
N VAL A 16 -12.85 1.69 3.98
CA VAL A 16 -13.24 1.30 2.61
C VAL A 16 -14.59 0.60 2.54
N SER A 17 -15.35 0.58 3.64
CA SER A 17 -16.63 -0.14 3.75
C SER A 17 -17.64 0.27 2.66
N LYS A 18 -17.71 1.55 2.31
CA LYS A 18 -18.59 2.05 1.24
C LYS A 18 -18.24 1.47 -0.13
N LEU A 19 -16.95 1.38 -0.47
CA LEU A 19 -16.51 0.82 -1.75
C LEU A 19 -16.85 -0.67 -1.84
N HIS A 20 -16.63 -1.41 -0.75
CA HIS A 20 -16.98 -2.82 -0.66
C HIS A 20 -18.49 -3.06 -0.76
N ALA A 21 -19.31 -2.21 -0.15
CA ALA A 21 -20.77 -2.28 -0.24
C ALA A 21 -21.28 -2.03 -1.68
N LEU A 22 -20.57 -1.22 -2.46
CA LEU A 22 -20.85 -0.98 -3.89
C LEU A 22 -20.31 -2.10 -4.79
N GLY A 23 -19.76 -3.18 -4.23
CA GLY A 23 -19.22 -4.33 -4.97
C GLY A 23 -17.80 -4.15 -5.49
N TRP A 24 -17.17 -2.98 -5.25
CA TRP A 24 -15.77 -2.80 -5.60
C TRP A 24 -14.87 -3.45 -4.56
N LYS A 25 -13.86 -4.18 -5.00
CA LYS A 25 -12.79 -4.72 -4.15
C LYS A 25 -11.45 -4.53 -4.84
N HIS A 26 -10.41 -4.28 -4.05
CA HIS A 26 -9.05 -4.32 -4.57
C HIS A 26 -8.74 -5.71 -5.14
N LYS A 27 -7.88 -5.74 -6.17
CA LYS A 27 -7.50 -7.00 -6.83
C LYS A 27 -6.07 -7.42 -6.56
N ILE A 28 -5.23 -6.49 -6.11
CA ILE A 28 -3.80 -6.68 -5.95
C ILE A 28 -3.47 -6.47 -4.47
N GLU A 29 -2.86 -7.49 -3.87
CA GLU A 29 -2.35 -7.43 -2.50
C GLU A 29 -1.01 -6.69 -2.45
N LEU A 30 -0.65 -6.16 -1.28
CA LEU A 30 0.55 -5.33 -1.13
C LEU A 30 1.82 -6.01 -1.67
N ASN A 31 2.06 -7.27 -1.30
CA ASN A 31 3.24 -8.01 -1.71
C ASN A 31 3.31 -8.23 -3.23
N GLU A 32 2.17 -8.41 -3.87
CA GLU A 32 2.08 -8.57 -5.32
C GLU A 32 2.36 -7.23 -6.02
N GLY A 33 1.70 -6.17 -5.55
CA GLY A 33 1.89 -4.82 -6.08
C GLY A 33 3.33 -4.33 -5.99
N LEU A 34 4.02 -4.63 -4.87
CA LEU A 34 5.43 -4.29 -4.70
C LEU A 34 6.33 -4.99 -5.72
N LYS A 35 6.09 -6.27 -6.01
CA LYS A 35 6.85 -7.03 -7.02
C LYS A 35 6.65 -6.45 -8.41
N LEU A 36 5.40 -6.17 -8.79
CA LEU A 36 5.05 -5.58 -10.08
C LEU A 36 5.72 -4.22 -10.27
N ALA A 37 5.63 -3.35 -9.27
CA ALA A 37 6.26 -2.02 -9.31
C ALA A 37 7.78 -2.10 -9.41
N TYR A 38 8.41 -3.01 -8.66
CA TYR A 38 9.86 -3.19 -8.71
C TYR A 38 10.34 -3.77 -10.04
N GLN A 39 9.60 -4.72 -10.61
CA GLN A 39 9.89 -5.27 -11.92
C GLN A 39 9.77 -4.20 -13.03
N ASP A 40 8.72 -3.36 -12.98
CA ASP A 40 8.57 -2.23 -13.90
C ASP A 40 9.78 -1.29 -13.82
N TYR A 41 10.21 -0.94 -12.60
CA TYR A 41 11.41 -0.13 -12.39
C TYR A 41 12.67 -0.74 -13.04
N LEU A 42 12.93 -2.03 -12.84
CA LEU A 42 14.09 -2.71 -13.42
C LEU A 42 14.03 -2.82 -14.94
N SER A 43 12.83 -2.91 -15.52
CA SER A 43 12.65 -3.03 -16.98
C SER A 43 12.91 -1.72 -17.74
N LYS A 44 13.00 -0.60 -17.03
CA LYS A 44 13.20 0.76 -17.59
C LYS A 44 14.66 1.24 -17.46
N ILE A 45 15.57 0.32 -17.13
CA ILE A 45 17.03 0.50 -17.14
C ILE A 45 17.57 -0.19 -18.39
#